data_AF-A0A2D8FPR2-F1
#
_entry.id   AF-A0A2D8FPR2-F1
#
_cell.length_a   1.000
_cell.length_b   1.000
_cell.length_c   1.000
_cell.angle_alpha   90.00
_cell.angle_beta   90.00
_cell.angle_gamma   90.00
#
_symmetry.space_group_name_H-M   'P 1'
#
loop_
_entity.id
_entity.type
_entity.pdbx_description
1 polymer ?
#
loop_
_entity_poly.entity_id
_entity_poly.type
_entity_poly.pdbx_seq_one_letter_code
_entity_poly.pdbx_strand_id
1 'polypeptide(L)' 'LSRKGCDWIVGNDVSDEVFGSDGNAVLLVTAQGAEVWPRQSKTAVAQALADRIADHFKSAQ' A
#
# COMPACT_ATOMS: atom_id res chain seq x y z
N LEU A 1 -5.87 -5.87 11.38
CA LEU A 1 -6.74 -4.70 11.16
C LEU A 1 -7.60 -4.40 12.39
N SER A 2 -8.37 -5.37 12.89
CA SER A 2 -9.22 -5.23 14.09
C SER A 2 -8.55 -4.58 15.31
N ARG A 3 -7.30 -4.93 15.63
CA ARG A 3 -6.55 -4.28 16.74
C ARG A 3 -6.18 -2.81 16.47
N LYS A 4 -6.05 -2.43 15.20
CA LYS A 4 -5.62 -1.09 14.76
C LYS A 4 -6.80 -0.20 14.35
N GLY A 5 -7.97 -0.77 14.09
CA GLY A 5 -9.17 -0.04 13.67
C GLY A 5 -9.07 0.58 12.26
N CYS A 6 -8.08 0.18 11.47
CA CYS A 6 -7.90 0.66 10.10
C CYS A 6 -8.50 -0.34 9.10
N ASP A 7 -8.98 0.17 7.96
CA ASP A 7 -9.41 -0.67 6.83
C ASP A 7 -8.22 -1.37 6.19
N TRP A 8 -7.12 -0.63 5.97
CA TRP A 8 -5.89 -1.14 5.36
C TRP A 8 -4.65 -0.82 6.19
N ILE A 9 -3.60 -1.61 5.98
CA ILE A 9 -2.23 -1.32 6.41
C ILE A 9 -1.35 -1.38 5.17
N VAL A 10 -0.56 -0.33 4.96
CA VAL A 10 0.44 -0.27 3.88
C VAL A 10 1.80 -0.50 4.51
N GLY A 11 2.37 -1.69 4.31
CA GLY A 11 3.73 -2.00 4.77
C GLY A 11 4.75 -1.74 3.66
N ASN A 12 5.81 -1.01 3.95
CA ASN A 12 6.96 -0.91 3.05
C ASN A 12 8.01 -1.98 3.39
N ASP A 13 8.59 -2.58 2.35
CA ASP A 13 9.72 -3.49 2.52
C ASP A 13 10.99 -2.69 2.85
N VAL A 14 11.70 -3.12 3.88
CA VAL A 14 12.94 -2.51 4.39
C VAL A 14 14.13 -3.48 4.39
N SER A 15 13.98 -4.65 3.76
CA SER A 15 15.07 -5.63 3.68
C SER A 15 16.24 -5.15 2.81
N ASP A 16 15.95 -4.30 1.82
CA ASP A 16 16.90 -3.67 0.91
C ASP A 16 16.84 -2.14 1.02
N GLU A 17 17.76 -1.43 0.33
CA GLU A 17 17.91 0.03 0.24
C GLU A 17 16.80 0.85 0.91
N VAL A 18 17.04 1.25 2.16
CA VAL A 18 16.00 1.76 3.08
C VAL A 18 15.90 3.28 3.04
N PHE A 19 17.05 3.97 3.04
CA PHE A 19 17.14 5.43 3.09
C PHE A 19 17.67 5.98 1.77
N GLY A 20 16.94 6.95 1.19
CA GLY A 20 17.34 7.63 -0.05
C GLY A 20 17.07 6.86 -1.35
N SER A 21 16.56 5.63 -1.29
CA SER A 21 16.20 4.86 -2.47
C SER A 21 14.92 5.40 -3.13
N ASP A 22 14.84 5.26 -4.45
CA ASP A 22 13.67 5.73 -5.22
C ASP A 22 12.56 4.67 -5.30
N GLY A 23 12.90 3.41 -5.05
CA GLY A 23 12.02 2.25 -5.19
C GLY A 23 11.52 1.68 -3.85
N ASN A 24 10.29 1.18 -3.84
CA ASN A 24 9.70 0.50 -2.69
C ASN A 24 8.85 -0.70 -3.14
N ALA A 25 8.97 -1.82 -2.44
CA ALA A 25 8.01 -2.92 -2.53
C ALA A 25 7.02 -2.78 -1.38
N VAL A 26 5.74 -3.05 -1.64
CA VAL A 26 4.67 -2.78 -0.67
C VAL A 26 3.87 -4.04 -0.41
N LEU A 27 3.56 -4.30 0.86
CA LEU A 27 2.54 -5.27 1.27
C LEU A 27 1.31 -4.50 1.73
N LEU A 28 0.25 -4.54 0.92
CA LEU A 28 -1.04 -3.96 1.28
C LEU A 28 -1.88 -5.02 2.00
N VAL A 29 -2.16 -4.82 3.28
CA VAL A 29 -3.01 -5.70 4.09
C VAL A 29 -4.40 -5.07 4.20
N THR A 30 -5.41 -5.82 3.78
CA THR A 30 -6.84 -5.44 3.80
C THR A 30 -7.65 -6.46 4.60
N ALA A 31 -8.94 -6.20 4.83
CA ALA A 31 -9.81 -7.15 5.53
C ALA A 31 -9.97 -8.47 4.75
N GLN A 32 -9.78 -8.43 3.42
CA GLN A 32 -9.93 -9.57 2.51
C GLN A 32 -8.64 -10.38 2.36
N GLY A 33 -7.49 -9.84 2.79
CA GLY A 33 -6.19 -10.50 2.64
C GLY A 33 -5.06 -9.52 2.40
N ALA A 34 -3.89 -10.05 2.06
CA ALA A 34 -2.70 -9.26 1.75
C ALA A 34 -2.35 -9.34 0.26
N GLU A 35 -1.95 -8.21 -0.31
CA GLU A 35 -1.55 -8.05 -1.70
C GLU A 35 -0.13 -7.52 -1.76
N VAL A 36 0.69 -8.11 -2.64
CA VAL A 36 2.08 -7.71 -2.84
C VAL A 36 2.17 -6.81 -4.06
N TRP A 37 2.68 -5.61 -3.86
CA TRP A 37 3.08 -4.71 -4.93
C TRP A 37 4.58 -4.85 -5.15
N PRO A 38 5.02 -5.27 -6.34
CA PRO A 38 6.45 -5.42 -6.64
C PRO A 38 7.17 -4.08 -6.52
N ARG A 39 8.50 -4.12 -6.42
CA ARG A 39 9.31 -2.91 -6.28
C ARG A 39 9.08 -1.98 -7.46
N GLN A 40 8.65 -0.77 -7.15
CA GLN A 40 8.35 0.29 -8.10
C GLN A 40 8.72 1.64 -7.49
N SER A 41 8.74 2.72 -8.30
CA SER A 41 9.08 4.05 -7.77
C SER A 41 8.08 4.49 -6.70
N LYS A 42 8.52 5.31 -5.76
CA LYS A 42 7.65 5.90 -4.72
C LYS A 42 6.46 6.64 -5.34
N THR A 43 6.65 7.30 -6.47
CA THR A 43 5.58 7.97 -7.21
C THR A 43 4.57 6.96 -7.77
N ALA A 44 5.02 5.84 -8.32
CA ALA A 44 4.13 4.79 -8.81
C ALA A 44 3.32 4.14 -7.67
N VAL A 45 3.95 3.87 -6.52
CA VAL A 45 3.25 3.41 -5.31
C VAL A 45 2.18 4.42 -4.88
N ALA A 46 2.53 5.72 -4.83
CA ALA A 46 1.62 6.76 -4.40
C ALA A 46 0.40 6.89 -5.33
N GLN A 47 0.62 6.83 -6.64
CA GLN A 47 -0.46 6.88 -7.63
C GLN A 47 -1.39 5.69 -7.48
N ALA A 48 -0.85 4.47 -7.44
CA ALA A 48 -1.65 3.25 -7.27
C ALA A 48 -2.46 3.25 -5.96
N LEU A 49 -1.86 3.74 -4.87
CA LEU A 49 -2.55 3.87 -3.58
C LEU A 49 -3.68 4.89 -3.64
N ALA A 50 -3.44 6.06 -4.23
CA ALA A 50 -4.45 7.11 -4.37
C ALA A 50 -5.65 6.63 -5.20
N ASP A 51 -5.40 5.97 -6.33
CA ASP A 51 -6.44 5.44 -7.21
C ASP A 51 -7.29 4.39 -6.47
N ARG A 52 -6.65 3.48 -5.73
CA ARG A 52 -7.35 2.46 -4.95
C ARG A 52 -8.20 3.07 -3.83
N ILE A 53 -7.68 4.08 -3.13
CA ILE A 53 -8.45 4.81 -2.10
C ILE A 53 -9.68 5.46 -2.73
N ALA A 54 -9.52 6.13 -3.87
CA ALA A 54 -10.63 6.76 -4.57
C ALA A 54 -11.70 5.72 -4.97
N ASP A 55 -11.29 4.58 -5.52
CA ASP A 55 -12.22 3.51 -5.92
C ASP A 55 -12.93 2.86 -4.74
N HIS A 56 -12.25 2.71 -3.59
CA HIS A 56 -12.86 2.23 -2.36
C HIS A 56 -14.02 3.12 -1.90
N PHE A 57 -13.87 4.45 -1.97
CA PHE A 57 -14.93 5.38 -1.57
C PHE A 57 -16.01 5.59 -2.64
N LYS A 58 -15.72 5.38 -3.94
CA LYS A 58 -16.75 5.39 -4.99
C LYS A 58 -17.70 4.20 -4.87
N SER A 59 -17.17 3.03 -4.51
CA SER A 59 -17.93 1.78 -4.39
C SER A 59 -18.66 1.64 -3.05
N ALA A 60 -18.40 2.54 -2.09
CA ALA A 60 -19.10 2.64 -0.81
C ALA A 60 -20.36 3.53 -0.87
N GLN A 61 -20.82 3.91 -2.08
CA GLN A 61 -21.99 4.77 -2.31
C GLN A 61 -23.19 3.97 -2.83
#